data_AF-A0A537JP50-F1
#
_entry.id   AF-A0A537JP50-F1
#
_cell.length_a   1.000
_cell.length_b   1.000
_cell.length_c   1.000
_cell.angle_alpha   90.00
_cell.angle_beta   90.00
_cell.angle_gamma   90.00
#
_symmetry.space_group_name_H-M   'P 1'
#
loop_
_entity.id
_entity.type
_entity.pdbx_description
1 polymer ?
#
loop_
_entity_poly.entity_id
_entity_poly.type
_entity_poly.pdbx_seq_one_letter_code
_entity_poly.pdbx_strand_id
1 'polypeptide(L)'
;MNELQFVDTWNHAGEYENAFFTAPFQNTLLRENVTKVKTKEEENATHIFKVKAPLLQKNEALCITGAGTALNSWSTEKFSLMSKEGNWWFVKIDLSAEDFPLAYKYGVYDVKEKKFLRYEAGNNRLIHGEAAKKRLTVVHDGFVHLPNNTWKGAGVAIPVFALRSKNSFGVGEFMDLKLLVDWARTVGLKLIQI
;
A
#
# COMPACT_ATOMS: atom_id res chain seq x y z
N MET A 1 10.77 -12.06 25.49
CA MET A 1 10.59 -12.70 24.18
C MET A 1 11.63 -13.80 24.08
N ASN A 2 11.24 -15.07 23.98
CA ASN A 2 12.20 -16.18 23.87
C ASN A 2 12.14 -16.88 22.52
N GLU A 3 11.10 -16.63 21.71
CA GLU A 3 10.91 -17.26 20.41
C GLU A 3 10.29 -16.25 19.43
N LEU A 4 10.82 -16.23 18.21
CA LEU A 4 10.35 -15.39 17.11
C LEU A 4 10.06 -16.31 15.92
N GLN A 5 8.80 -16.34 15.49
CA GLN A 5 8.38 -17.13 14.34
C GLN A 5 8.09 -16.20 13.17
N PHE A 6 8.59 -16.53 11.98
CA PHE A 6 8.26 -15.83 10.75
C PHE A 6 7.43 -16.74 9.86
N VAL A 7 6.26 -16.27 9.48
CA VAL A 7 5.43 -16.87 8.43
C VAL A 7 5.55 -15.95 7.23
N ASP A 8 6.13 -16.47 6.15
CA ASP A 8 6.39 -15.68 4.95
C ASP A 8 5.70 -16.27 3.72
N THR A 9 5.40 -15.38 2.78
CA THR A 9 4.80 -15.68 1.49
C THR A 9 5.84 -15.42 0.41
N TRP A 10 5.98 -16.37 -0.52
CA TRP A 10 6.85 -16.19 -1.67
C TRP A 10 6.43 -14.96 -2.50
N ASN A 11 7.37 -14.06 -2.78
CA ASN A 11 7.18 -12.93 -3.68
C ASN A 11 8.04 -13.14 -4.93
N HIS A 12 7.41 -13.57 -6.03
CA HIS A 12 8.11 -13.76 -7.29
C HIS A 12 8.60 -12.42 -7.85
N ALA A 13 9.84 -12.37 -8.36
CA ALA A 13 10.44 -11.13 -8.85
C ALA A 13 9.65 -10.49 -10.02
N GLY A 14 8.94 -11.32 -10.79
CA GLY A 14 8.08 -10.88 -11.89
C GLY A 14 6.66 -10.46 -11.48
N GLU A 15 6.31 -10.46 -10.19
CA GLU A 15 5.02 -9.88 -9.76
C GLU A 15 4.98 -8.39 -10.13
N TYR A 16 3.97 -8.00 -10.88
CA TYR A 16 3.85 -6.66 -11.45
C TYR A 16 3.69 -5.60 -10.36
N GLU A 17 3.16 -5.95 -9.19
CA GLU A 17 3.07 -5.11 -8.00
C GLU A 17 4.44 -4.58 -7.54
N ASN A 18 5.52 -5.36 -7.75
CA ASN A 18 6.87 -4.93 -7.38
C ASN A 18 7.29 -3.66 -8.13
N ALA A 19 6.80 -3.46 -9.36
CA ALA A 19 7.13 -2.26 -10.15
C ALA A 19 6.69 -0.98 -9.44
N PHE A 20 5.57 -1.01 -8.72
CA PHE A 20 5.06 0.16 -7.99
C PHE A 20 5.92 0.53 -6.78
N PHE A 21 6.80 -0.34 -6.31
CA PHE A 21 7.74 -0.05 -5.23
C PHE A 21 9.07 0.55 -5.69
N THR A 22 9.24 0.74 -7.01
CA THR A 22 10.43 1.40 -7.56
C THR A 22 10.41 2.91 -7.33
N ALA A 23 11.57 3.55 -7.44
CA ALA A 23 11.75 4.97 -7.17
C ALA A 23 10.82 5.90 -7.98
N PRO A 24 10.57 5.72 -9.30
CA PRO A 24 9.66 6.59 -10.05
C PRO A 24 8.25 6.61 -9.46
N PHE A 25 7.77 5.46 -8.97
CA PHE A 25 6.45 5.37 -8.36
C PHE A 25 6.44 5.93 -6.94
N GLN A 26 7.32 5.45 -6.06
CA GLN A 26 7.30 5.84 -4.65
C GLN A 26 7.68 7.30 -4.41
N ASN A 27 8.64 7.83 -5.18
CA ASN A 27 9.18 9.17 -4.93
C ASN A 27 8.50 10.26 -5.76
N THR A 28 7.75 9.89 -6.80
CA THR A 28 7.19 10.83 -7.77
C THR A 28 5.72 10.57 -8.05
N LEU A 29 5.37 9.44 -8.69
CA LEU A 29 4.02 9.22 -9.25
C LEU A 29 2.93 8.91 -8.22
N LEU A 30 3.29 8.27 -7.10
CA LEU A 30 2.37 7.84 -6.03
C LEU A 30 2.63 8.57 -4.71
N ARG A 31 3.56 9.54 -4.68
CA ARG A 31 3.98 10.23 -3.46
C ARG A 31 2.82 10.89 -2.71
N GLU A 32 1.84 11.42 -3.43
CA GLU A 32 0.67 12.10 -2.85
C GLU A 32 -0.38 11.15 -2.27
N ASN A 33 -0.29 9.85 -2.58
CA ASN A 33 -1.25 8.85 -2.13
C ASN A 33 -0.91 8.29 -0.73
N VAL A 34 0.16 8.75 -0.10
CA VAL A 34 0.58 8.25 1.22
C VAL A 34 -0.33 8.79 2.32
N THR A 35 -1.25 7.94 2.79
CA THR A 35 -2.07 8.22 3.98
C THR A 35 -1.30 7.83 5.25
N LYS A 36 -0.95 8.81 6.09
CA LYS A 36 -0.34 8.54 7.39
C LYS A 36 -1.42 8.21 8.41
N VAL A 37 -1.39 6.97 8.87
CA VAL A 37 -2.22 6.49 9.97
C VAL A 37 -1.32 6.07 11.11
N LYS A 38 -1.56 6.63 12.30
CA LYS A 38 -0.94 6.16 13.54
C LYS A 38 -1.94 5.27 14.26
N THR A 39 -1.57 4.01 14.45
CA THR A 39 -2.31 3.06 15.28
C THR A 39 -1.74 3.05 16.68
N LYS A 40 -2.56 2.67 17.66
CA LYS A 40 -2.08 2.44 19.03
C LYS A 40 -1.10 1.27 19.02
N GLU A 41 0.02 1.41 19.73
CA GLU A 41 0.93 0.30 19.93
C GLU A 41 0.33 -0.68 20.95
N GLU A 42 0.36 -1.96 20.62
CA GLU A 42 -0.04 -3.04 21.52
C GLU A 42 1.22 -3.61 22.16
N GLU A 43 1.43 -3.33 23.45
CA GLU A 43 2.64 -3.72 24.19
C GLU A 43 2.73 -5.24 24.38
N ASN A 44 1.58 -5.92 24.46
CA ASN A 44 1.48 -7.38 24.66
C ASN A 44 1.16 -8.15 23.37
N ALA A 45 1.49 -7.59 22.21
CA ALA A 45 1.18 -8.23 20.94
C ALA A 45 1.87 -9.60 20.80
N THR A 46 1.08 -10.61 20.43
CA THR A 46 1.59 -11.95 20.08
C THR A 46 1.83 -12.09 18.57
N HIS A 47 1.17 -11.26 17.75
CA HIS A 47 1.25 -11.32 16.30
C HIS A 47 1.50 -9.94 15.68
N ILE A 48 2.35 -9.90 14.65
CA ILE A 48 2.56 -8.72 13.79
C ILE A 48 2.23 -9.11 12.37
N PHE A 49 1.14 -8.55 11.83
CA PHE A 49 0.78 -8.73 10.43
C PHE A 49 1.47 -7.67 9.59
N LYS A 50 2.05 -8.07 8.47
CA LYS A 50 2.71 -7.21 7.49
C LYS A 50 2.24 -7.54 6.08
N VAL A 51 1.82 -6.52 5.34
CA VAL A 51 1.35 -6.67 3.95
C VAL A 51 1.68 -5.43 3.12
N LYS A 52 1.88 -5.61 1.82
CA LYS A 52 2.07 -4.52 0.83
C LYS A 52 0.75 -4.18 0.14
N ALA A 53 0.54 -2.88 -0.07
CA ALA A 53 -0.58 -2.36 -0.85
C ALA A 53 -0.12 -1.13 -1.66
N PRO A 54 0.45 -1.33 -2.86
CA PRO A 54 1.12 -0.26 -3.60
C PRO A 54 0.19 0.84 -4.12
N LEU A 55 -1.05 0.50 -4.48
CA LEU A 55 -1.96 1.35 -5.25
C LEU A 55 -3.15 1.88 -4.45
N LEU A 56 -3.03 1.96 -3.12
CA LEU A 56 -4.02 2.67 -2.31
C LEU A 56 -4.10 4.13 -2.75
N GLN A 57 -5.33 4.65 -2.76
CA GLN A 57 -5.59 6.04 -3.11
C GLN A 57 -5.37 6.96 -1.92
N LYS A 58 -5.32 8.26 -2.18
CA LYS A 58 -5.23 9.26 -1.13
C LYS A 58 -6.38 9.11 -0.13
N ASN A 59 -6.06 9.15 1.15
CA ASN A 59 -6.96 8.91 2.30
C ASN A 59 -7.38 7.45 2.51
N GLU A 60 -7.06 6.53 1.61
CA GLU A 60 -7.24 5.10 1.87
C GLU A 60 -6.14 4.58 2.80
N ALA A 61 -6.51 3.71 3.73
CA ALA A 61 -5.63 2.97 4.61
C ALA A 61 -6.07 1.51 4.70
N LEU A 62 -5.15 0.62 5.05
CA LEU A 62 -5.50 -0.77 5.33
C LEU A 62 -6.05 -0.95 6.74
N CYS A 63 -6.95 -1.91 6.87
CA CYS A 63 -7.36 -2.50 8.14
C CYS A 63 -7.36 -4.03 8.03
N ILE A 64 -7.43 -4.68 9.19
CA ILE A 64 -7.61 -6.13 9.32
C ILE A 64 -8.82 -6.41 10.20
N THR A 65 -9.60 -7.41 9.79
CA THR A 65 -10.68 -8.01 10.59
C THR A 65 -10.80 -9.49 10.21
N GLY A 66 -11.47 -10.27 11.03
CA GLY A 66 -11.52 -11.72 10.90
C GLY A 66 -12.42 -12.36 11.92
N ALA A 67 -12.36 -13.68 11.98
CA ALA A 67 -12.95 -14.47 13.04
C ALA A 67 -12.26 -14.17 14.38
N GLY A 68 -12.98 -14.41 15.47
CA GLY A 68 -12.45 -14.17 16.82
C GLY A 68 -12.71 -12.76 17.33
N THR A 69 -12.65 -12.61 18.65
CA THR A 69 -12.94 -11.35 19.33
C THR A 69 -11.86 -10.31 19.10
N ALA A 70 -10.59 -10.72 19.07
CA ALA A 70 -9.42 -9.88 18.83
C ALA A 70 -9.41 -9.27 17.41
N LEU A 71 -10.03 -9.94 16.43
CA LEU A 71 -10.19 -9.44 15.05
C LEU A 71 -11.59 -8.88 14.77
N ASN A 72 -12.38 -8.65 15.81
CA ASN A 72 -13.70 -8.01 15.76
C ASN A 72 -14.77 -8.76 14.94
N SER A 73 -14.70 -10.10 14.85
CA SER A 73 -15.75 -10.97 14.29
C SER A 73 -16.33 -10.49 12.94
N TRP A 74 -15.46 -10.16 11.97
CA TRP A 74 -15.82 -9.69 10.63
C TRP A 74 -16.58 -8.35 10.58
N SER A 75 -16.49 -7.52 11.63
CA SER A 75 -17.17 -6.22 11.66
C SER A 75 -16.57 -5.22 10.66
N THR A 76 -17.45 -4.51 9.96
CA THR A 76 -17.09 -3.35 9.11
C THR A 76 -17.11 -2.03 9.88
N GLU A 77 -17.51 -2.04 11.16
CA GLU A 77 -17.55 -0.88 12.04
C GLU A 77 -16.38 -0.89 13.03
N LYS A 78 -16.01 -2.08 13.51
CA LYS A 78 -14.88 -2.30 14.41
C LYS A 78 -13.85 -3.16 13.70
N PHE A 79 -12.68 -2.60 13.45
CA PHE A 79 -11.56 -3.31 12.84
C PHE A 79 -10.25 -2.71 13.33
N SER A 80 -9.17 -3.47 13.19
CA SER A 80 -7.84 -3.00 13.55
C SER A 80 -7.22 -2.30 12.36
N LEU A 81 -7.15 -0.97 12.43
CA LEU A 81 -6.50 -0.15 11.40
C LEU A 81 -5.00 -0.48 11.37
N MET A 82 -4.35 -0.35 10.21
CA MET A 82 -2.93 -0.63 10.02
C MET A 82 -2.14 0.67 9.87
N SER A 83 -0.90 0.68 10.36
CA SER A 83 0.06 1.77 10.17
C SER A 83 1.00 1.45 9.02
N LYS A 84 1.50 2.48 8.34
CA LYS A 84 2.47 2.34 7.25
C LYS A 84 3.88 2.67 7.73
N GLU A 85 4.82 1.74 7.54
CA GLU A 85 6.26 1.92 7.77
C GLU A 85 7.03 1.45 6.52
N GLY A 86 7.72 2.39 5.87
CA GLY A 86 8.33 2.15 4.56
C GLY A 86 7.30 1.66 3.53
N ASN A 87 7.55 0.47 2.98
CA ASN A 87 6.70 -0.17 1.99
C ASN A 87 5.63 -1.10 2.60
N TRP A 88 5.64 -1.28 3.92
CA TRP A 88 4.80 -2.23 4.63
C TRP A 88 3.68 -1.53 5.38
N TRP A 89 2.49 -2.10 5.28
CA TRP A 89 1.44 -1.87 6.25
C TRP A 89 1.58 -2.92 7.34
N PHE A 90 1.48 -2.50 8.59
CA PHE A 90 1.58 -3.40 9.72
C PHE A 90 0.58 -3.07 10.83
N VAL A 91 0.26 -4.09 11.60
CA VAL A 91 -0.54 -3.98 12.84
C VAL A 91 -0.09 -5.06 13.80
N LYS A 92 -0.06 -4.69 15.08
CA LYS A 92 0.27 -5.58 16.20
C LYS A 92 -1.04 -5.98 16.87
N ILE A 93 -1.29 -7.27 17.03
CA ILE A 93 -2.53 -7.79 17.62
C ILE A 93 -2.17 -8.87 18.64
N ASP A 94 -2.87 -8.86 19.77
CA ASP A 94 -2.84 -9.99 20.69
C ASP A 94 -3.93 -11.00 20.34
N LEU A 95 -3.51 -12.21 19.95
CA LEU A 95 -4.36 -13.37 19.68
C LEU A 95 -4.23 -14.45 20.78
N SER A 96 -3.67 -14.11 21.96
CA SER A 96 -3.44 -15.04 23.08
C SER A 96 -4.69 -15.77 23.58
N ALA A 97 -5.86 -15.18 23.39
CA ALA A 97 -7.15 -15.71 23.83
C ALA A 97 -7.99 -16.31 22.68
N GLU A 98 -7.45 -16.40 21.46
CA GLU A 98 -8.18 -16.89 20.30
C GLU A 98 -7.83 -18.35 19.98
N ASP A 99 -8.82 -19.06 19.43
CA ASP A 99 -8.65 -20.42 18.93
C ASP A 99 -8.12 -20.43 17.49
N PHE A 100 -7.26 -21.39 17.18
CA PHE A 100 -6.64 -21.55 15.87
C PHE A 100 -7.11 -22.83 15.16
N PRO A 101 -7.18 -22.85 13.81
CA PRO A 101 -6.79 -21.79 12.88
C PRO A 101 -7.78 -20.62 12.85
N LEU A 102 -7.25 -19.40 12.78
CA LEU A 102 -8.05 -18.17 12.78
C LEU A 102 -8.13 -17.60 11.36
N ALA A 103 -9.34 -17.33 10.89
CA ALA A 103 -9.57 -16.74 9.58
C ALA A 103 -9.55 -15.22 9.66
N TYR A 104 -8.87 -14.55 8.73
CA TYR A 104 -8.80 -13.09 8.66
C TYR A 104 -8.74 -12.58 7.23
N LYS A 105 -8.93 -11.27 7.08
CA LYS A 105 -8.90 -10.60 5.79
C LYS A 105 -8.52 -9.15 5.94
N TYR A 106 -7.79 -8.64 4.95
CA TYR A 106 -7.52 -7.21 4.86
C TYR A 106 -8.69 -6.46 4.24
N GLY A 107 -8.86 -5.22 4.67
CA GLY A 107 -9.85 -4.29 4.14
C GLY A 107 -9.22 -2.93 3.86
N VAL A 108 -9.93 -2.15 3.05
CA VAL A 108 -9.60 -0.76 2.73
C VAL A 108 -10.60 0.16 3.42
N TYR A 109 -10.08 1.15 4.13
CA TYR A 109 -10.84 2.13 4.89
C TYR A 109 -10.49 3.54 4.41
N ASP A 110 -11.50 4.38 4.20
CA ASP A 110 -11.31 5.81 3.95
C ASP A 110 -11.23 6.56 5.27
N VAL A 111 -10.07 7.13 5.56
CA VAL A 111 -9.81 7.86 6.82
C VAL A 111 -10.54 9.21 6.85
N LYS A 112 -10.81 9.81 5.69
CA LYS A 112 -11.47 11.11 5.59
C LYS A 112 -12.98 10.96 5.74
N GLU A 113 -13.58 10.06 4.98
CA GLU A 113 -15.03 9.78 5.01
C GLU A 113 -15.44 8.87 6.17
N LYS A 114 -14.44 8.32 6.89
CA LYS A 114 -14.61 7.38 8.00
C LYS A 114 -15.46 6.16 7.64
N LYS A 115 -15.19 5.59 6.47
CA LYS A 115 -16.03 4.52 5.90
C LYS A 115 -15.19 3.33 5.48
N PHE A 116 -15.65 2.13 5.85
CA PHE A 116 -15.14 0.88 5.29
C PHE A 116 -15.54 0.79 3.80
N LEU A 117 -14.54 0.67 2.92
CA LEU A 117 -14.77 0.69 1.48
C LEU A 117 -14.97 -0.70 0.91
N ARG A 118 -14.05 -1.63 1.20
CA ARG A 118 -14.05 -2.98 0.62
C ARG A 118 -13.09 -3.91 1.35
N TYR A 119 -13.37 -5.21 1.28
CA TYR A 119 -12.39 -6.26 1.59
C TYR A 119 -11.43 -6.47 0.42
N GLU A 120 -10.28 -7.09 0.69
CA GLU A 120 -9.47 -7.70 -0.37
C GLU A 120 -10.26 -8.79 -1.12
N ALA A 121 -9.82 -9.14 -2.31
CA ALA A 121 -10.39 -10.21 -3.11
C ALA A 121 -9.90 -11.59 -2.64
N GLY A 122 -10.52 -12.65 -3.17
CA GLY A 122 -10.16 -14.03 -2.87
C GLY A 122 -10.71 -14.54 -1.54
N ASN A 123 -10.22 -15.73 -1.17
CA ASN A 123 -10.62 -16.45 0.04
C ASN A 123 -10.06 -15.80 1.30
N ASN A 124 -10.64 -16.14 2.45
CA ASN A 124 -10.11 -15.72 3.75
C ASN A 124 -8.71 -16.29 3.94
N ARG A 125 -7.80 -15.47 4.48
CA ARG A 125 -6.49 -15.93 4.92
C ARG A 125 -6.65 -16.71 6.21
N LEU A 126 -5.79 -17.70 6.43
CA LEU A 126 -5.79 -18.52 7.63
C LEU A 126 -4.44 -18.35 8.32
N ILE A 127 -4.47 -18.05 9.60
CA ILE A 127 -3.30 -18.18 10.46
C ILE A 127 -3.37 -19.49 11.24
N HIS A 128 -2.30 -20.25 11.16
CA HIS A 128 -2.12 -21.51 11.86
C HIS A 128 -1.10 -21.32 12.99
N GLY A 129 -1.25 -22.10 14.06
CA GLY A 129 -0.35 -22.08 15.21
C GLY A 129 -1.10 -21.87 16.51
N GLU A 130 -0.38 -21.49 17.56
CA GLU A 130 -0.96 -21.11 18.85
C GLU A 130 -0.39 -19.77 19.28
N ALA A 131 -1.15 -18.97 20.02
CA ALA A 131 -0.62 -17.76 20.62
C ALA A 131 0.02 -18.09 21.99
N ALA A 132 1.32 -18.39 21.97
CA ALA A 132 2.06 -18.70 23.20
C ALA A 132 2.54 -17.42 23.90
N LYS A 133 2.41 -17.34 25.24
CA LYS A 133 2.72 -16.17 26.10
C LYS A 133 4.15 -15.58 25.99
N LYS A 134 5.05 -16.18 25.21
CA LYS A 134 6.44 -15.70 25.00
C LYS A 134 6.94 -15.80 23.55
N ARG A 135 6.05 -16.09 22.61
CA ARG A 135 6.34 -16.18 21.17
C ARG A 135 5.73 -14.99 20.46
N LEU A 136 6.53 -14.34 19.60
CA LEU A 136 6.04 -13.34 18.67
C LEU A 136 6.02 -13.95 17.28
N THR A 137 4.88 -13.91 16.61
CA THR A 137 4.74 -14.38 15.23
C THR A 137 4.63 -13.19 14.29
N VAL A 138 5.57 -13.07 13.36
CA VAL A 138 5.52 -12.07 12.29
C VAL A 138 4.97 -12.74 11.04
N VAL A 139 3.81 -12.27 10.59
CA VAL A 139 3.11 -12.77 9.41
C VAL A 139 3.36 -11.81 8.26
N HIS A 140 3.94 -12.32 7.19
CA HIS A 140 4.32 -11.55 6.03
C HIS A 140 3.52 -12.06 4.82
N ASP A 141 2.43 -11.35 4.55
CA ASP A 141 1.35 -11.77 3.63
C ASP A 141 1.60 -11.38 2.17
N GLY A 142 2.81 -10.92 1.85
CA GLY A 142 3.15 -10.44 0.51
C GLY A 142 2.32 -9.21 0.13
N PHE A 143 1.45 -9.35 -0.87
CA PHE A 143 0.54 -8.29 -1.33
C PHE A 143 -0.89 -8.55 -0.88
N VAL A 144 -1.58 -7.46 -0.56
CA VAL A 144 -3.03 -7.50 -0.39
C VAL A 144 -3.68 -7.77 -1.74
N HIS A 145 -4.73 -8.60 -1.77
CA HIS A 145 -5.40 -8.95 -3.01
C HIS A 145 -6.36 -7.82 -3.46
N LEU A 146 -5.80 -6.69 -3.90
CA LEU A 146 -6.55 -5.58 -4.46
C LEU A 146 -6.39 -5.51 -5.99
N PRO A 147 -7.31 -4.84 -6.71
CA PRO A 147 -7.12 -4.56 -8.12
C PRO A 147 -5.89 -3.69 -8.32
N ASN A 148 -4.79 -4.28 -8.76
CA ASN A 148 -3.53 -3.57 -8.99
C ASN A 148 -3.44 -3.02 -10.44
N ASN A 149 -4.60 -2.72 -11.04
CA ASN A 149 -4.79 -2.19 -12.40
C ASN A 149 -5.41 -0.78 -12.39
N THR A 150 -5.42 -0.11 -11.24
CA THR A 150 -6.07 1.19 -11.04
C THR A 150 -5.21 2.36 -11.50
N TRP A 151 -3.89 2.20 -11.55
CA TRP A 151 -2.97 3.23 -12.04
C TRP A 151 -2.83 3.16 -13.55
N LYS A 152 -2.99 4.31 -14.21
CA LYS A 152 -2.76 4.48 -15.65
C LYS A 152 -1.90 5.73 -15.86
N GLY A 153 -0.97 5.64 -16.81
CA GLY A 153 -0.11 6.74 -17.18
C GLY A 153 0.16 6.74 -18.67
N ALA A 154 0.32 7.93 -19.24
CA ALA A 154 0.81 8.15 -20.59
C ALA A 154 2.01 9.10 -20.53
N GLY A 155 2.92 8.96 -21.49
CA GLY A 155 4.10 9.80 -21.60
C GLY A 155 4.24 10.38 -23.00
N VAL A 156 5.07 11.42 -23.11
CA VAL A 156 5.48 12.00 -24.38
C VAL A 156 6.99 11.92 -24.50
N ALA A 157 7.46 11.53 -25.68
CA ALA A 157 8.86 11.63 -26.07
C ALA A 157 8.98 12.77 -27.09
N ILE A 158 9.70 13.83 -26.75
CA ILE A 158 9.94 14.96 -27.64
C ILE A 158 11.36 15.50 -27.44
N PRO A 159 12.18 15.53 -28.50
CA PRO A 159 13.53 16.05 -28.36
C PRO A 159 13.51 17.55 -28.10
N VAL A 160 14.41 18.03 -27.24
CA VAL A 160 14.46 19.46 -26.85
C VAL A 160 14.54 20.39 -28.06
N PHE A 161 15.33 20.02 -29.08
CA PHE A 161 15.48 20.82 -30.31
C PHE A 161 14.20 20.97 -31.13
N ALA A 162 13.13 20.21 -30.85
CA ALA A 162 11.82 20.33 -31.50
C ALA A 162 10.88 21.32 -30.78
N LEU A 163 11.24 21.78 -29.57
CA LEU A 163 10.43 22.74 -28.83
C LEU A 163 10.54 24.14 -29.44
N ARG A 164 9.40 24.81 -29.56
CA ARG A 164 9.29 26.16 -30.11
C ARG A 164 8.30 26.95 -29.26
N SER A 165 8.75 28.04 -28.65
CA SER A 165 7.86 28.99 -27.96
C SER A 165 8.03 30.41 -28.51
N LYS A 166 7.04 31.27 -28.25
CA LYS A 166 7.06 32.68 -28.65
C LYS A 166 8.20 33.50 -28.02
N ASN A 167 8.73 33.02 -26.89
CA ASN A 167 9.78 33.69 -26.12
C ASN A 167 11.16 33.06 -26.36
N SER A 168 11.26 32.08 -27.25
CA SER A 168 12.50 31.39 -27.63
C SER A 168 13.00 31.86 -29.00
N PHE A 169 14.27 31.64 -29.30
CA PHE A 169 14.84 31.82 -30.63
C PHE A 169 14.47 30.70 -31.62
N GLY A 170 13.58 29.78 -31.23
CA GLY A 170 13.10 28.72 -32.11
C GLY A 170 14.17 27.65 -32.41
N VAL A 171 15.13 27.44 -31.51
CA VAL A 171 16.18 26.41 -31.63
C VAL A 171 16.02 25.26 -30.63
N GLY A 172 14.97 25.31 -29.80
CA GLY A 172 14.70 24.33 -28.75
C GLY A 172 15.55 24.59 -27.51
N GLU A 173 15.04 25.47 -26.66
CA GLU A 173 15.74 25.92 -25.45
C GLU A 173 15.26 25.17 -24.22
N PHE A 174 16.13 24.97 -23.23
CA PHE A 174 15.75 24.32 -21.97
C PHE A 174 14.66 25.08 -21.19
N MET A 175 14.50 26.39 -21.42
CA MET A 175 13.40 27.14 -20.80
C MET A 175 12.02 26.71 -21.33
N ASP A 176 11.95 26.20 -22.56
CA ASP A 176 10.70 25.69 -23.15
C ASP A 176 10.23 24.38 -22.49
N LEU A 177 11.10 23.68 -21.76
CA LEU A 177 10.72 22.49 -20.98
C LEU A 177 9.69 22.82 -19.91
N LYS A 178 9.71 24.03 -19.34
CA LYS A 178 8.70 24.45 -18.36
C LYS A 178 7.31 24.48 -18.99
N LEU A 179 7.21 25.03 -20.22
CA LEU A 179 5.97 25.07 -20.98
C LEU A 179 5.50 23.66 -21.37
N LEU A 180 6.44 22.77 -21.72
CA LEU A 180 6.14 21.36 -21.99
C LEU A 180 5.61 20.65 -20.74
N VAL A 181 6.20 20.90 -19.55
CA VAL A 181 5.73 20.35 -18.27
C VAL A 181 4.34 20.87 -17.91
N ASP A 182 4.11 22.18 -18.07
CA ASP A 182 2.82 22.79 -17.82
C ASP A 182 1.74 22.18 -18.74
N TRP A 183 2.03 22.06 -20.04
CA TRP A 183 1.15 21.39 -21.00
C TRP A 183 0.93 19.92 -20.65
N ALA A 184 1.99 19.16 -20.35
CA ALA A 184 1.89 17.75 -19.99
C ALA A 184 0.98 17.56 -18.76
N ARG A 185 1.07 18.48 -17.78
CA ARG A 185 0.19 18.49 -16.62
C ARG A 185 -1.27 18.76 -16.99
N THR A 186 -1.56 19.69 -17.90
CA THR A 186 -2.95 20.00 -18.29
C THR A 186 -3.62 18.85 -19.04
N VAL A 187 -2.87 18.12 -19.87
CA VAL A 187 -3.41 16.95 -20.60
C VAL A 187 -3.30 15.63 -19.82
N GLY A 188 -2.71 15.65 -18.62
CA GLY A 188 -2.63 14.50 -17.72
C GLY A 188 -1.49 13.51 -18.01
N LEU A 189 -0.50 13.89 -18.82
CA LEU A 189 0.72 13.11 -19.04
C LEU A 189 1.54 13.00 -17.75
N LYS A 190 2.14 11.84 -17.53
CA LYS A 190 2.85 11.47 -16.29
C LYS A 190 4.36 11.28 -16.48
N LEU A 191 4.83 11.26 -17.74
CA LEU A 191 6.23 11.06 -18.09
C LEU A 191 6.58 11.95 -19.29
N ILE A 192 7.74 12.59 -19.23
CA ILE A 192 8.36 13.28 -20.36
C ILE A 192 9.72 12.64 -20.58
N GLN A 193 9.99 12.23 -21.81
CA GLN A 193 11.31 11.82 -22.28
C GLN A 193 11.82 12.88 -23.26
N ILE A 194 13.01 13.40 -23.00
CA ILE A 194 13.67 14.47 -23.79
C ILE A 194 14.88 13.96 -24.56
#